data_AF-A0A2E2HFV9-F1
#
_entry.id   AF-A0A2E2HFV9-F1
#
_cell.length_a   1.000
_cell.length_b   1.000
_cell.length_c   1.000
_cell.angle_alpha   90.00
_cell.angle_beta   90.00
_cell.angle_gamma   90.00
#
_symmetry.space_group_name_H-M   'P 1'
#
loop_
_entity.id
_entity.type
_entity.pdbx_description
1 polymer ?
#
loop_
_entity_poly.entity_id
_entity_poly.type
_entity_poly.pdbx_seq_one_letter_code
_entity_poly.pdbx_strand_id
1 'polypeptide(L)'
;MALATSYNVTANKGAQTNLENVLKTVEPTETPLYSTLSQSAAPKATLNEWLVDSLANPEIGGTIDGVDLTLSAGGSTFANLIDTRERLGNRVQTFRDLFAVSRQAEMVDVAPGGSLFAASQAKSLLQLKRSIETGIGSGNDQSVGSSSAAAKMCGLGIWSDPTATGNTFDTSAKQAFRAVSGSRVSLASLTESAFRGLLQAVYTAAGSKGTYNLFCGPAVMNKITDYTRSTVADGNFSFDQDVSGKTLVRSILTYVSDYSTINIIPDLFLGRVDGSASGTDTVEGTVNTDRGYLIPGDDTVSLKFLEGITIQDLPDNGAGKRAFSEAMLTLRVTNPRALGSIV
;
A
#
# COMPACT_ATOMS: atom_id res chain seq x y z
N MET A 1 -0.97 -12.19 -73.65
CA MET A 1 -1.27 -12.85 -72.36
C MET A 1 -1.15 -11.83 -71.25
N ALA A 2 -2.20 -11.68 -70.46
CA ALA A 2 -2.23 -10.80 -69.31
C ALA A 2 -1.31 -11.33 -68.20
N LEU A 3 -0.62 -10.41 -67.51
CA LEU A 3 -0.09 -10.62 -66.16
C LEU A 3 -0.55 -9.42 -65.35
N ALA A 4 -1.64 -9.61 -64.61
CA ALA A 4 -2.09 -8.67 -63.59
C ALA A 4 -1.09 -8.71 -62.44
N THR A 5 -0.33 -7.64 -62.24
CA THR A 5 0.42 -7.41 -61.00
C THR A 5 -0.57 -6.89 -59.96
N SER A 6 -0.83 -7.72 -58.97
CA SER A 6 -1.72 -7.51 -57.82
C SER A 6 -1.71 -6.07 -57.28
N TYR A 7 -2.89 -5.44 -57.27
CA TYR A 7 -3.14 -4.17 -56.61
C TYR A 7 -2.99 -4.34 -55.09
N ASN A 8 -1.91 -3.80 -54.54
CA ASN A 8 -1.71 -3.69 -53.10
C ASN A 8 -2.77 -2.72 -52.53
N VAL A 9 -3.55 -3.18 -51.55
CA VAL A 9 -4.67 -2.43 -50.93
C VAL A 9 -4.21 -1.11 -50.31
N THR A 10 -2.92 -0.99 -49.97
CA THR A 10 -2.32 0.23 -49.40
C THR A 10 -2.07 1.34 -50.44
N ALA A 11 -2.13 1.06 -51.75
CA ALA A 11 -1.81 2.03 -52.82
C ALA A 11 -3.04 2.54 -53.61
N ASN A 12 -4.23 2.01 -53.36
CA ASN A 12 -5.45 2.51 -54.00
C ASN A 12 -5.88 3.83 -53.34
N LYS A 13 -5.96 4.90 -54.14
CA LYS A 13 -6.60 6.18 -53.78
C LYS A 13 -8.09 5.93 -53.52
N GLY A 14 -8.44 5.52 -52.31
CA GLY A 14 -9.80 5.11 -51.93
C GLY A 14 -9.89 4.06 -50.81
N ALA A 15 -8.75 3.59 -50.25
CA ALA A 15 -8.76 2.71 -49.09
C ALA A 15 -9.42 3.41 -47.88
N GLN A 16 -10.52 2.85 -47.39
CA GLN A 16 -11.24 3.35 -46.22
C GLN A 16 -10.67 2.72 -44.95
N THR A 17 -10.26 3.55 -44.00
CA THR A 17 -9.86 3.13 -42.66
C THR A 17 -11.09 3.10 -41.76
N ASN A 18 -11.47 1.93 -41.25
CA ASN A 18 -12.50 1.80 -40.24
C ASN A 18 -11.92 2.10 -38.85
N LEU A 19 -12.54 3.00 -38.09
CA LEU A 19 -12.22 3.24 -36.69
C LEU A 19 -13.35 2.66 -35.85
N GLU A 20 -13.04 1.61 -35.08
CA GLU A 20 -14.04 0.98 -34.21
C GLU A 20 -14.32 1.82 -32.97
N ASN A 21 -15.59 1.90 -32.60
CA ASN A 21 -16.10 2.75 -31.54
C ASN A 21 -15.99 2.14 -30.15
N VAL A 22 -14.82 1.60 -29.79
CA VAL A 22 -14.61 0.89 -28.52
C VAL A 22 -13.38 1.45 -27.83
N LEU A 23 -13.59 2.08 -26.66
CA LEU A 23 -12.51 2.57 -25.80
C LEU A 23 -12.54 1.83 -24.46
N LYS A 24 -11.46 1.10 -24.17
CA LYS A 24 -11.24 0.45 -22.87
C LYS A 24 -9.89 0.86 -22.32
N THR A 25 -9.85 1.25 -21.05
CA THR A 25 -8.59 1.45 -20.34
C THR A 25 -7.92 0.09 -20.12
N VAL A 26 -6.71 -0.08 -20.65
CA VAL A 26 -5.93 -1.33 -20.57
C VAL A 26 -5.05 -1.39 -19.30
N GLU A 27 -4.89 -0.25 -18.64
CA GLU A 27 -4.10 -0.14 -17.43
C GLU A 27 -4.80 -0.72 -16.19
N PRO A 28 -4.06 -1.20 -15.18
CA PRO A 28 -4.65 -1.62 -13.91
C PRO A 28 -5.35 -0.46 -13.20
N THR A 29 -6.63 -0.64 -12.86
CA THR A 29 -7.48 0.37 -12.21
C THR A 29 -7.87 0.04 -10.78
N GLU A 30 -7.65 -1.20 -10.34
CA GLU A 30 -8.01 -1.67 -8.99
C GLU A 30 -7.09 -1.07 -7.93
N THR A 31 -7.68 -0.59 -6.82
CA THR A 31 -6.96 0.04 -5.70
C THR A 31 -7.42 -0.57 -4.37
N PRO A 32 -6.96 -1.80 -4.04
CA PRO A 32 -7.43 -2.56 -2.90
C PRO A 32 -7.10 -1.91 -1.54
N LEU A 33 -5.90 -1.36 -1.31
CA LEU A 33 -5.52 -0.69 -0.05
C LEU A 33 -6.44 0.50 0.21
N TYR A 34 -6.60 1.40 -0.76
CA TYR A 34 -7.47 2.57 -0.62
C TYR A 34 -8.92 2.20 -0.27
N SER A 35 -9.42 1.09 -0.83
CA SER A 35 -10.80 0.65 -0.62
C SER A 35 -11.04 -0.07 0.72
N THR A 36 -10.00 -0.67 1.30
CA THR A 36 -10.09 -1.52 2.49
C THR A 36 -9.75 -0.77 3.77
N LEU A 37 -8.88 0.24 3.70
CA LEU A 37 -8.48 1.03 4.87
C LEU A 37 -9.64 1.92 5.35
N SER A 38 -9.83 1.93 6.66
CA SER A 38 -10.84 2.79 7.31
C SER A 38 -10.50 4.26 7.09
N GLN A 39 -11.54 5.06 6.86
CA GLN A 39 -11.42 6.51 6.77
C GLN A 39 -11.82 7.13 8.10
N SER A 40 -11.03 8.08 8.59
CA SER A 40 -11.28 8.71 9.87
C SER A 40 -11.16 10.22 9.78
N ALA A 41 -11.54 10.92 10.86
CA ALA A 41 -11.78 12.36 10.87
C ALA A 41 -10.62 13.18 10.27
N ALA A 42 -10.98 14.23 9.52
CA ALA A 42 -10.06 15.08 8.79
C ALA A 42 -9.00 15.72 9.71
N PRO A 43 -7.70 15.62 9.38
CA PRO A 43 -6.67 16.33 10.11
C PRO A 43 -6.86 17.84 9.90
N LYS A 44 -6.59 18.64 10.93
CA LYS A 44 -6.66 20.11 10.85
C LYS A 44 -5.29 20.77 10.66
N ALA A 45 -4.26 19.97 10.48
CA ALA A 45 -2.87 20.39 10.37
C ALA A 45 -2.17 19.59 9.27
N THR A 46 -1.11 20.17 8.70
CA THR A 46 -0.28 19.53 7.67
C THR A 46 0.55 18.36 8.21
N LEU A 47 0.86 18.38 9.51
CA LEU A 47 1.43 17.25 10.23
C LEU A 47 0.34 16.68 11.15
N ASN A 48 -0.02 15.41 10.92
CA ASN A 48 -0.95 14.68 11.76
C ASN A 48 -0.17 13.80 12.73
N GLU A 49 -0.34 14.02 14.03
CA GLU A 49 0.39 13.31 15.07
C GLU A 49 -0.56 12.59 16.02
N TRP A 50 -0.12 11.45 16.53
CA TRP A 50 -0.81 10.68 17.54
C TRP A 50 0.18 10.19 18.59
N LEU A 51 -0.33 10.00 19.80
CA LEU A 51 0.46 9.46 20.90
C LEU A 51 0.50 7.93 20.83
N VAL A 52 1.67 7.37 21.09
CA VAL A 52 1.88 5.96 21.38
C VAL A 52 2.54 5.82 22.74
N ASP A 53 2.30 4.69 23.40
CA ASP A 53 2.80 4.41 24.74
C ASP A 53 3.27 2.96 24.81
N SER A 54 4.22 2.69 25.69
CA SER A 54 4.75 1.35 25.94
C SER A 54 4.46 0.92 27.37
N LEU A 55 4.22 -0.37 27.58
CA LEU A 55 4.10 -0.93 28.92
C LEU A 55 5.46 -1.45 29.38
N ALA A 56 5.68 -1.43 30.70
CA ALA A 56 6.83 -2.10 31.30
C ALA A 56 6.76 -3.62 31.06
N ASN A 57 7.93 -4.27 31.03
CA ASN A 57 8.00 -5.73 30.94
C ASN A 57 7.32 -6.37 32.17
N PRO A 58 6.67 -7.54 32.00
CA PRO A 58 6.12 -8.28 33.13
C PRO A 58 7.20 -8.61 34.17
N GLU A 59 6.96 -8.25 35.43
CA GLU A 59 7.82 -8.59 36.56
C GLU A 59 7.20 -9.75 37.34
N ILE A 60 7.99 -10.80 37.58
CA ILE A 60 7.60 -11.98 38.39
C ILE A 60 8.36 -12.05 39.72
N GLY A 61 9.14 -11.01 40.02
CA GLY A 61 9.77 -10.85 41.33
C GLY A 61 8.67 -10.71 42.38
N GLY A 62 8.67 -11.60 43.38
CA GLY A 62 7.74 -11.49 44.50
C GLY A 62 8.11 -10.31 45.39
N THR A 63 7.10 -9.67 45.98
CA THR A 63 7.31 -8.64 47.00
C THR A 63 7.55 -9.33 48.35
N ILE A 64 8.59 -8.91 49.08
CA ILE A 64 8.84 -9.39 50.44
C ILE A 64 7.76 -8.84 51.36
N ASP A 65 7.05 -9.74 52.05
CA ASP A 65 6.02 -9.37 53.02
C ASP A 65 6.65 -8.65 54.23
N GLY A 66 6.00 -7.57 54.69
CA GLY A 66 6.44 -6.77 55.83
C GLY A 66 7.57 -5.77 55.56
N VAL A 67 7.97 -5.52 54.30
CA VAL A 67 8.94 -4.46 53.95
C VAL A 67 8.22 -3.22 53.45
N ASP A 68 8.52 -2.06 54.03
CA ASP A 68 7.96 -0.78 53.62
C ASP A 68 8.46 -0.35 52.23
N LEU A 69 7.55 0.14 51.40
CA LEU A 69 7.87 0.77 50.12
C LEU A 69 8.68 2.05 50.39
N THR A 70 9.95 2.04 49.99
CA THR A 70 10.85 3.17 50.27
C THR A 70 10.52 4.32 49.32
N LEU A 71 10.17 5.49 49.85
CA LEU A 71 9.81 6.70 49.09
C LEU A 71 11.03 7.52 48.62
N SER A 72 12.21 6.90 48.46
CA SER A 72 13.46 7.60 48.18
C SER A 72 13.85 7.51 46.70
N ALA A 73 14.50 8.55 46.19
CA ALA A 73 14.98 8.65 44.80
C ALA A 73 15.95 7.54 44.35
N GLY A 74 16.38 6.65 45.26
CA GLY A 74 17.34 5.57 45.01
C GLY A 74 16.86 4.13 45.28
N GLY A 75 15.56 3.88 45.52
CA GLY A 75 15.03 2.53 45.74
C GLY A 75 13.51 2.45 45.56
N SER A 76 13.03 1.42 44.84
CA SER A 76 11.65 1.26 44.33
C SER A 76 11.02 2.57 43.86
N THR A 77 11.64 3.17 42.85
CA THR A 77 11.29 4.49 42.33
C THR A 77 9.86 4.47 41.80
N PHE A 78 8.98 5.27 42.40
CA PHE A 78 7.72 5.65 41.79
C PHE A 78 8.05 6.35 40.46
N ALA A 79 8.01 5.58 39.38
CA ALA A 79 8.29 6.09 38.05
C ALA A 79 7.02 6.75 37.50
N ASN A 80 7.19 7.87 36.80
CA ASN A 80 6.10 8.43 36.02
C ASN A 80 5.86 7.53 34.79
N LEU A 81 4.88 6.63 34.89
CA LEU A 81 4.52 5.69 33.83
C LEU A 81 4.01 6.36 32.54
N ILE A 82 3.76 7.67 32.56
CA ILE A 82 3.32 8.44 31.39
C ILE A 82 4.51 8.99 30.58
N ASP A 83 5.71 8.99 31.15
CA ASP A 83 6.93 9.54 30.52
C ASP A 83 7.44 8.69 29.35
N THR A 84 6.88 7.48 29.16
CA THR A 84 7.19 6.57 28.04
C THR A 84 6.43 6.89 26.75
N ARG A 85 5.60 7.94 26.75
CA ARG A 85 4.79 8.31 25.59
C ARG A 85 5.61 9.03 24.55
N GLU A 86 5.46 8.58 23.31
CA GLU A 86 6.07 9.21 22.15
C GLU A 86 5.02 9.71 21.17
N ARG A 87 5.40 10.69 20.35
CA ARG A 87 4.55 11.26 19.30
C ARG A 87 4.99 10.71 17.96
N LEU A 88 4.19 9.81 17.40
CA LEU A 88 4.34 9.41 16.00
C LEU A 88 3.50 10.34 15.13
N GLY A 89 3.92 10.54 13.90
CA GLY A 89 3.18 11.41 12.99
C GLY A 89 3.52 11.17 11.53
N ASN A 90 2.63 11.65 10.69
CA ASN A 90 2.76 11.60 9.25
C ASN A 90 2.24 12.91 8.64
N ARG A 91 2.79 13.28 7.48
CA ARG A 91 2.40 14.51 6.78
C ARG A 91 1.26 14.26 5.80
N VAL A 92 0.45 15.29 5.60
CA VAL A 92 -0.54 15.32 4.54
C VAL A 92 0.19 15.52 3.22
N GLN A 93 -0.06 14.61 2.28
CA GLN A 93 0.40 14.70 0.90
C GLN A 93 -0.77 15.04 -0.02
N THR A 94 -0.49 15.94 -0.96
CA THR A 94 -1.43 16.33 -1.99
C THR A 94 -1.16 15.51 -3.24
N PHE A 95 -2.16 14.75 -3.68
CA PHE A 95 -2.16 14.05 -4.96
C PHE A 95 -3.01 14.85 -5.93
N ARG A 96 -2.47 15.11 -7.12
CA ARG A 96 -3.15 15.91 -8.14
C ARG A 96 -2.88 15.35 -9.51
N ASP A 97 -3.90 15.34 -10.35
CA ASP A 97 -3.78 15.06 -11.77
C ASP A 97 -4.49 16.16 -12.58
N LEU A 98 -3.86 16.60 -13.67
CA LEU A 98 -4.30 17.74 -14.46
C LEU A 98 -4.74 17.29 -15.85
N PHE A 99 -5.88 17.82 -16.32
CA PHE A 99 -6.37 17.55 -17.67
C PHE A 99 -6.90 18.82 -18.33
N ALA A 100 -6.81 18.84 -19.66
CA ALA A 100 -7.24 19.97 -20.48
C ALA A 100 -7.78 19.44 -21.80
N VAL A 101 -8.83 20.08 -22.31
CA VAL A 101 -9.36 19.79 -23.64
C VAL A 101 -9.48 21.07 -24.44
N SER A 102 -9.01 21.03 -25.69
CA SER A 102 -9.09 22.18 -26.57
C SER A 102 -10.52 22.42 -27.04
N ARG A 103 -10.88 23.69 -27.27
CA ARG A 103 -12.24 24.04 -27.72
C ARG A 103 -12.60 23.42 -29.07
N GLN A 104 -11.63 23.31 -29.98
CA GLN A 104 -11.83 22.64 -31.27
C GLN A 104 -12.02 21.14 -31.11
N ALA A 105 -11.25 20.50 -30.22
CA ALA A 105 -11.39 19.06 -29.97
C ALA A 105 -12.78 18.71 -29.40
N GLU A 106 -13.33 19.52 -28.48
CA GLU A 106 -14.71 19.33 -28.00
C GLU A 106 -15.78 19.51 -29.08
N MET A 107 -15.50 20.31 -30.12
CA MET A 107 -16.47 20.59 -31.19
C MET A 107 -16.38 19.60 -32.35
N VAL A 108 -15.28 18.85 -32.47
CA VAL A 108 -15.09 17.81 -33.49
C VAL A 108 -15.69 16.51 -32.96
N ASP A 109 -16.40 15.79 -33.82
CA ASP A 109 -16.90 14.45 -33.49
C ASP A 109 -15.73 13.47 -33.41
N VAL A 110 -15.30 13.18 -32.19
CA VAL A 110 -14.22 12.24 -31.89
C VAL A 110 -14.84 10.97 -31.34
N ALA A 111 -14.54 9.83 -31.98
CA ALA A 111 -14.95 8.53 -31.48
C ALA A 111 -14.27 8.21 -30.12
N PRO A 112 -14.98 7.73 -29.07
CA PRO A 112 -16.32 7.18 -29.11
C PRO A 112 -17.47 8.08 -28.65
N GLY A 113 -17.56 9.29 -29.21
CA GLY A 113 -18.66 10.21 -28.95
C GLY A 113 -18.71 10.68 -27.49
N GLY A 114 -19.53 11.71 -27.24
CA GLY A 114 -19.64 12.34 -25.92
C GLY A 114 -18.62 13.44 -25.69
N SER A 115 -18.62 14.02 -24.48
CA SER A 115 -17.68 15.10 -24.13
C SER A 115 -16.31 14.52 -23.78
N LEU A 116 -15.29 14.95 -24.52
CA LEU A 116 -13.89 14.59 -24.28
C LEU A 116 -13.44 15.05 -22.89
N PHE A 117 -14.01 16.13 -22.37
CA PHE A 117 -13.76 16.66 -21.05
C PHE A 117 -14.26 15.71 -19.96
N ALA A 118 -15.46 15.16 -20.10
CA ALA A 118 -16.00 14.17 -19.17
C ALA A 118 -15.19 12.85 -19.20
N ALA A 119 -14.76 12.41 -20.39
CA ALA A 119 -13.89 11.25 -20.54
C ALA A 119 -12.51 11.50 -19.89
N SER A 120 -11.94 12.69 -20.07
CA SER A 120 -10.68 13.10 -19.45
C SER A 120 -10.79 13.20 -17.93
N GLN A 121 -11.93 13.69 -17.42
CA GLN A 121 -12.24 13.74 -16.00
C GLN A 121 -12.31 12.34 -15.39
N ALA A 122 -13.01 11.40 -16.03
CA ALA A 122 -13.10 10.02 -15.56
C ALA A 122 -11.73 9.33 -15.53
N LYS A 123 -10.91 9.57 -16.56
CA LYS A 123 -9.53 9.06 -16.62
C LYS A 123 -8.66 9.65 -15.51
N SER A 124 -8.79 10.95 -15.27
CA SER A 124 -8.03 11.65 -14.23
C SER A 124 -8.35 11.11 -12.83
N LEU A 125 -9.63 10.82 -12.55
CA LEU A 125 -10.04 10.19 -11.28
C LEU A 125 -9.43 8.79 -11.10
N LEU A 126 -9.35 7.98 -12.16
CA LEU A 126 -8.70 6.66 -12.10
C LEU A 126 -7.19 6.80 -11.87
N GLN A 127 -6.53 7.75 -12.52
CA GLN A 127 -5.12 8.04 -12.32
C GLN A 127 -4.85 8.52 -10.89
N LEU A 128 -5.68 9.43 -10.37
CA LEU A 128 -5.57 9.93 -9.01
C LEU A 128 -5.69 8.79 -7.98
N LYS A 129 -6.67 7.88 -8.14
CA LYS A 129 -6.79 6.70 -7.27
C LYS A 129 -5.54 5.82 -7.29
N ARG A 130 -4.96 5.57 -8.47
CA ARG A 130 -3.70 4.80 -8.61
C ARG A 130 -2.52 5.49 -7.93
N SER A 131 -2.43 6.81 -8.03
CA SER A 131 -1.38 7.60 -7.35
C SER A 131 -1.55 7.55 -5.83
N ILE A 132 -2.79 7.62 -5.33
CA ILE A 132 -3.10 7.45 -3.91
C ILE A 132 -2.69 6.07 -3.42
N GLU A 133 -3.08 5.01 -4.13
CA GLU A 133 -2.70 3.63 -3.81
C GLU A 133 -1.18 3.46 -3.75
N THR A 134 -0.48 3.99 -4.76
CA THR A 134 0.98 3.98 -4.83
C THR A 134 1.58 4.74 -3.65
N GLY A 135 1.02 5.88 -3.27
CA GLY A 135 1.44 6.64 -2.10
C GLY A 135 1.31 5.84 -0.80
N ILE A 136 0.19 5.16 -0.59
CA ILE A 136 -0.07 4.34 0.60
C ILE A 136 0.89 3.14 0.66
N GLY A 137 1.04 2.42 -0.45
CA GLY A 137 1.91 1.24 -0.57
C GLY A 137 3.41 1.56 -0.74
N SER A 138 3.80 2.83 -0.81
CA SER A 138 5.16 3.24 -1.13
C SER A 138 6.20 2.88 -0.05
N GLY A 139 7.46 2.80 -0.48
CA GLY A 139 8.64 2.75 0.38
C GLY A 139 9.19 4.14 0.74
N ASN A 140 8.41 5.21 0.51
CA ASN A 140 8.85 6.57 0.78
C ASN A 140 8.74 6.91 2.27
N ASP A 141 9.75 7.58 2.81
CA ASP A 141 9.69 8.20 4.13
C ASP A 141 9.04 9.59 4.05
N GLN A 142 8.52 10.10 5.18
CA GLN A 142 7.89 11.42 5.20
C GLN A 142 8.91 12.50 4.90
N SER A 143 8.49 13.57 4.20
CA SER A 143 9.36 14.71 3.90
C SER A 143 8.63 16.03 4.07
N VAL A 144 9.34 17.02 4.61
CA VAL A 144 8.85 18.41 4.66
C VAL A 144 8.92 18.98 3.25
N GLY A 145 7.84 19.61 2.79
CA GLY A 145 7.84 20.35 1.54
C GLY A 145 8.79 21.56 1.61
N SER A 146 9.51 21.82 0.52
CA SER A 146 10.38 22.98 0.34
C SER A 146 9.85 23.86 -0.79
N SER A 147 10.59 24.92 -1.15
CA SER A 147 10.29 25.71 -2.35
C SER A 147 10.44 24.93 -3.66
N SER A 148 11.11 23.77 -3.63
CA SER A 148 11.41 22.95 -4.82
C SER A 148 10.85 21.52 -4.76
N ALA A 149 10.32 21.08 -3.62
CA ALA A 149 9.80 19.73 -3.43
C ALA A 149 8.48 19.74 -2.63
N ALA A 150 7.54 18.89 -3.02
CA ALA A 150 6.28 18.73 -2.30
C ALA A 150 6.47 18.00 -0.96
N ALA A 151 5.56 18.23 0.00
CA ALA A 151 5.48 17.41 1.20
C ALA A 151 5.03 16.00 0.83
N LYS A 152 5.68 15.00 1.44
CA LYS A 152 5.39 13.58 1.19
C LYS A 152 4.98 12.90 2.47
N MET A 153 3.99 12.02 2.37
CA MET A 153 3.61 11.14 3.46
C MET A 153 4.51 9.90 3.47
N CYS A 154 4.69 9.32 4.64
CA CYS A 154 5.35 8.04 4.83
C CYS A 154 4.41 6.89 4.44
N GLY A 155 4.88 6.01 3.56
CA GLY A 155 4.15 4.83 3.07
C GLY A 155 4.35 3.58 3.93
N LEU A 156 3.55 2.55 3.69
CA LEU A 156 3.57 1.29 4.45
C LEU A 156 4.92 0.57 4.41
N GLY A 157 5.75 0.82 3.39
CA GLY A 157 7.08 0.23 3.28
C GLY A 157 8.01 0.60 4.44
N ILE A 158 7.91 1.83 4.96
CA ILE A 158 8.70 2.29 6.11
C ILE A 158 8.02 1.92 7.44
N TRP A 159 6.68 2.00 7.53
CA TRP A 159 5.95 1.63 8.74
C TRP A 159 6.09 0.16 9.12
N SER A 160 6.23 -0.72 8.11
CA SER A 160 6.39 -2.17 8.29
C SER A 160 7.86 -2.62 8.33
N ASP A 161 8.81 -1.69 8.35
CA ASP A 161 10.25 -1.98 8.37
C ASP A 161 10.80 -1.98 9.80
N PRO A 162 11.29 -3.12 10.32
CA PRO A 162 11.86 -3.21 11.66
C PRO A 162 13.22 -2.52 11.80
N THR A 163 13.82 -2.09 10.69
CA THR A 163 15.10 -1.38 10.64
C THR A 163 14.96 0.06 10.18
N ALA A 164 13.74 0.55 9.96
CA ALA A 164 13.52 1.90 9.48
C ALA A 164 14.14 2.95 10.40
N THR A 165 14.88 3.85 9.77
CA THR A 165 15.43 5.08 10.31
C THR A 165 15.09 6.20 9.35
N GLY A 166 14.90 7.43 9.85
CA GLY A 166 14.60 8.58 8.99
C GLY A 166 13.69 9.57 9.67
N ASN A 167 12.92 10.32 8.90
CA ASN A 167 12.03 11.36 9.39
C ASN A 167 10.84 10.79 10.17
N THR A 168 10.33 9.59 9.81
CA THR A 168 9.27 8.91 10.59
C THR A 168 9.77 8.37 11.93
N PHE A 169 11.00 7.83 11.96
CA PHE A 169 11.63 7.25 13.15
C PHE A 169 12.96 7.97 13.46
N ASP A 170 12.85 9.28 13.72
CA ASP A 170 13.98 10.21 13.87
C ASP A 170 14.71 10.09 15.22
N THR A 171 14.01 9.63 16.27
CA THR A 171 14.58 9.40 17.60
C THR A 171 14.64 7.92 17.95
N SER A 172 15.57 7.54 18.82
CA SER A 172 15.66 6.18 19.37
C SER A 172 14.40 5.77 20.12
N ALA A 173 13.69 6.72 20.74
CA ALA A 173 12.44 6.45 21.44
C ALA A 173 11.31 6.09 20.45
N LYS A 174 11.15 6.83 19.35
CA LYS A 174 10.18 6.45 18.29
C LYS A 174 10.54 5.13 17.62
N GLN A 175 11.83 4.85 17.47
CA GLN A 175 12.32 3.58 16.93
C GLN A 175 11.93 2.36 17.78
N ALA A 176 11.60 2.52 19.06
CA ALA A 176 11.09 1.42 19.89
C ALA A 176 9.67 0.94 19.49
N PHE A 177 8.94 1.77 18.73
CA PHE A 177 7.57 1.52 18.29
C PHE A 177 7.45 1.02 16.83
N ARG A 178 8.57 0.85 16.12
CA ARG A 178 8.58 0.32 14.74
C ARG A 178 8.18 -1.15 14.69
N ALA A 179 8.02 -1.69 13.49
CA ALA A 179 7.77 -3.12 13.28
C ALA A 179 8.82 -3.99 13.99
N VAL A 180 8.44 -5.20 14.40
CA VAL A 180 9.31 -6.06 15.22
C VAL A 180 10.25 -6.88 14.35
N SER A 181 11.46 -7.17 14.84
CA SER A 181 12.38 -8.07 14.14
C SER A 181 11.70 -9.40 13.81
N GLY A 182 11.90 -9.89 12.59
CA GLY A 182 11.23 -11.08 12.08
C GLY A 182 9.85 -10.82 11.46
N SER A 183 9.24 -9.64 11.62
CA SER A 183 8.00 -9.28 10.90
C SER A 183 8.23 -8.85 9.46
N ARG A 184 9.49 -8.84 9.00
CA ARG A 184 9.88 -8.57 7.60
C ARG A 184 10.67 -9.76 7.04
N VAL A 185 10.21 -10.30 5.91
CA VAL A 185 10.83 -11.47 5.23
C VAL A 185 11.14 -11.11 3.78
N SER A 186 12.25 -11.61 3.23
CA SER A 186 12.53 -11.42 1.81
C SER A 186 11.80 -12.45 0.95
N LEU A 187 11.32 -12.07 -0.24
CA LEU A 187 10.73 -12.99 -1.22
C LEU A 187 11.64 -14.18 -1.51
N ALA A 188 12.97 -13.98 -1.55
CA ALA A 188 13.93 -15.04 -1.83
C ALA A 188 13.95 -16.13 -0.74
N SER A 189 13.69 -15.76 0.52
CA SER A 189 13.63 -16.67 1.66
C SER A 189 12.19 -17.01 2.10
N LEU A 190 11.19 -16.58 1.32
CA LEU A 190 9.77 -16.81 1.59
C LEU A 190 9.41 -18.29 1.38
N THR A 191 9.52 -19.03 2.47
CA THR A 191 9.04 -20.41 2.64
C THR A 191 7.85 -20.41 3.59
N GLU A 192 7.07 -21.50 3.63
CA GLU A 192 5.96 -21.61 4.59
C GLU A 192 6.44 -21.43 6.05
N SER A 193 7.60 -22.00 6.39
CA SER A 193 8.20 -21.81 7.71
C SER A 193 8.56 -20.34 7.98
N ALA A 194 9.11 -19.63 6.99
CA ALA A 194 9.43 -18.21 7.14
C ALA A 194 8.16 -17.36 7.26
N PHE A 195 7.11 -17.68 6.51
CA PHE A 195 5.82 -16.99 6.61
C PHE A 195 5.16 -17.23 7.97
N ARG A 196 5.17 -18.47 8.50
CA ARG A 196 4.73 -18.76 9.87
C ARG A 196 5.57 -18.03 10.92
N GLY A 197 6.87 -17.91 10.70
CA GLY A 197 7.77 -17.12 11.56
C GLY A 197 7.42 -15.62 11.57
N LEU A 198 7.09 -15.05 10.42
CA LEU A 198 6.59 -13.67 10.31
C LEU A 198 5.29 -13.49 11.10
N LEU A 199 4.32 -14.40 10.94
CA LEU A 199 3.05 -14.35 11.66
C LEU A 199 3.25 -14.48 13.18
N GLN A 200 4.16 -15.35 13.61
CA GLN A 200 4.53 -15.49 15.02
C GLN A 200 5.12 -14.19 15.57
N ALA A 201 6.07 -13.57 14.84
CA ALA A 201 6.69 -12.31 15.26
C ALA A 201 5.64 -11.21 15.45
N VAL A 202 4.74 -11.05 14.48
CA VAL A 202 3.63 -10.08 14.56
C VAL A 202 2.69 -10.40 15.72
N TYR A 203 2.33 -11.67 15.94
CA TYR A 203 1.46 -12.08 17.04
C TYR A 203 2.09 -11.82 18.41
N THR A 204 3.35 -12.19 18.62
CA THR A 204 4.05 -11.94 19.89
C THR A 204 4.22 -10.46 20.19
N ALA A 205 4.25 -9.62 19.16
CA ALA A 205 4.32 -8.17 19.29
C ALA A 205 2.96 -7.52 19.57
N ALA A 206 1.89 -7.96 18.91
CA ALA A 206 0.55 -7.41 19.05
C ALA A 206 -0.22 -7.98 20.26
N GLY A 207 0.12 -9.19 20.70
CA GLY A 207 -0.49 -9.86 21.85
C GLY A 207 -1.93 -10.35 21.62
N SER A 208 -2.48 -10.18 20.41
CA SER A 208 -3.85 -10.54 20.06
C SER A 208 -3.91 -11.36 18.77
N LYS A 209 -4.75 -12.41 18.76
CA LYS A 209 -5.07 -13.15 17.54
C LYS A 209 -6.15 -12.38 16.78
N GLY A 210 -5.76 -11.76 15.66
CA GLY A 210 -6.67 -11.04 14.78
C GLY A 210 -6.77 -11.67 13.39
N THR A 211 -7.69 -11.17 12.59
CA THR A 211 -7.68 -11.38 11.13
C THR A 211 -6.72 -10.38 10.51
N TYR A 212 -5.91 -10.81 9.55
CA TYR A 212 -5.00 -9.95 8.81
C TYR A 212 -5.35 -9.97 7.32
N ASN A 213 -5.10 -8.86 6.64
CA ASN A 213 -5.15 -8.74 5.20
C ASN A 213 -3.72 -8.62 4.70
N LEU A 214 -3.31 -9.55 3.83
CA LEU A 214 -2.03 -9.52 3.13
C LEU A 214 -2.27 -8.97 1.73
N PHE A 215 -1.90 -7.70 1.52
CA PHE A 215 -1.83 -7.11 0.18
C PHE A 215 -0.52 -7.54 -0.43
N CYS A 216 -0.54 -8.19 -1.59
CA CYS A 216 0.66 -8.82 -2.15
C CYS A 216 0.77 -8.64 -3.66
N GLY A 217 2.01 -8.42 -4.10
CA GLY A 217 2.40 -8.42 -5.50
C GLY A 217 2.31 -9.82 -6.11
N PRO A 218 2.27 -9.92 -7.45
CA PRO A 218 2.11 -11.19 -8.14
C PRO A 218 3.15 -12.26 -7.77
N ALA A 219 4.41 -11.89 -7.51
CA ALA A 219 5.46 -12.87 -7.21
C ALA A 219 5.27 -13.48 -5.81
N VAL A 220 4.87 -12.65 -4.83
CA VAL A 220 4.51 -13.10 -3.47
C VAL A 220 3.31 -14.05 -3.52
N MET A 221 2.27 -13.70 -4.29
CA MET A 221 1.08 -14.54 -4.46
C MET A 221 1.41 -15.91 -5.07
N ASN A 222 2.28 -15.94 -6.09
CA ASN A 222 2.75 -17.18 -6.69
C ASN A 222 3.49 -18.08 -5.68
N LYS A 223 4.36 -17.49 -4.85
CA LYS A 223 5.08 -18.22 -3.79
C LYS A 223 4.15 -18.80 -2.73
N ILE A 224 3.15 -18.03 -2.29
CA ILE A 224 2.18 -18.50 -1.30
C ILE A 224 1.33 -19.63 -1.89
N THR A 225 0.87 -19.47 -3.14
CA THR A 225 0.10 -20.51 -3.83
C THR A 225 0.89 -21.82 -3.95
N ASP A 226 2.22 -21.74 -4.11
CA ASP A 226 3.09 -22.90 -4.15
C ASP A 226 3.25 -23.63 -2.81
N TYR A 227 2.84 -23.07 -1.66
CA TYR A 227 2.86 -23.78 -0.36
C TYR A 227 1.96 -25.02 -0.35
N THR A 228 0.93 -25.06 -1.19
CA THR A 228 0.08 -26.26 -1.35
C THR A 228 0.81 -27.43 -2.03
N ARG A 229 2.05 -27.22 -2.50
CA ARG A 229 2.81 -28.22 -3.27
C ARG A 229 3.97 -28.74 -2.43
N SER A 230 4.03 -30.06 -2.30
CA SER A 230 5.22 -30.74 -1.79
C SER A 230 6.38 -30.53 -2.78
N THR A 231 7.46 -29.90 -2.34
CA THR A 231 8.76 -29.99 -3.02
C THR A 231 9.39 -31.32 -2.63
N VAL A 232 9.88 -32.05 -3.65
CA VAL A 232 10.27 -33.46 -3.63
C VAL A 232 11.49 -33.79 -2.73
N ALA A 233 11.91 -32.87 -1.85
CA ALA A 233 13.13 -33.01 -1.06
C ALA A 233 12.91 -33.79 0.25
N ASP A 234 11.72 -33.77 0.87
CA ASP A 234 11.47 -34.47 2.14
C ASP A 234 10.02 -34.96 2.26
N GLY A 235 9.78 -36.22 1.87
CA GLY A 235 8.54 -36.96 2.18
C GLY A 235 7.34 -36.65 1.28
N ASN A 236 6.77 -37.68 0.66
CA ASN A 236 5.57 -37.59 -0.17
C ASN A 236 4.35 -37.19 0.67
N PHE A 237 4.01 -35.90 0.68
CA PHE A 237 2.69 -35.42 1.12
C PHE A 237 1.81 -35.26 -0.13
N SER A 238 0.85 -36.17 -0.31
CA SER A 238 -0.19 -36.09 -1.34
C SER A 238 -1.43 -35.41 -0.75
N PHE A 239 -1.88 -34.33 -1.39
CA PHE A 239 -3.16 -33.71 -1.09
C PHE A 239 -4.20 -34.21 -2.08
N ASP A 240 -5.30 -34.79 -1.57
CA ASP A 240 -6.44 -35.18 -2.38
C ASP A 240 -7.28 -33.92 -2.69
N GLN A 241 -7.32 -33.52 -3.96
CA GLN A 241 -8.22 -32.48 -4.43
C GLN A 241 -9.48 -33.12 -5.01
N ASP A 242 -10.66 -32.63 -4.62
CA ASP A 242 -11.90 -33.00 -5.30
C ASP A 242 -11.92 -32.38 -6.71
N VAL A 243 -11.83 -33.23 -7.74
CA VAL A 243 -11.88 -32.85 -9.16
C VAL A 243 -13.22 -33.26 -9.78
N SER A 244 -14.28 -33.39 -8.98
CA SER A 244 -15.63 -33.78 -9.43
C SER A 244 -16.17 -32.94 -10.61
N GLY A 245 -15.73 -31.68 -10.74
CA GLY A 245 -16.10 -30.78 -11.83
C GLY A 245 -15.16 -30.74 -13.06
N LYS A 246 -14.09 -31.55 -13.13
CA LYS A 246 -13.01 -31.44 -14.13
C LYS A 246 -12.31 -30.07 -14.16
N THR A 247 -12.39 -29.31 -13.07
CA THR A 247 -11.76 -28.00 -12.92
C THR A 247 -10.57 -28.12 -11.97
N LEU A 248 -9.38 -27.70 -12.41
CA LEU A 248 -8.22 -27.59 -11.54
C LEU A 248 -8.24 -26.22 -10.85
N VAL A 249 -8.54 -26.19 -9.56
CA VAL A 249 -8.51 -24.95 -8.76
C VAL A 249 -7.18 -24.86 -8.02
N ARG A 250 -6.35 -23.87 -8.36
CA ARG A 250 -5.03 -23.64 -7.74
C ARG A 250 -4.94 -22.20 -7.26
N SER A 251 -5.62 -21.90 -6.15
CA SER A 251 -5.60 -20.57 -5.55
C SER A 251 -5.73 -20.68 -4.03
N ILE A 252 -4.98 -19.85 -3.31
CA ILE A 252 -5.08 -19.68 -1.86
C ILE A 252 -5.57 -18.25 -1.63
N LEU A 253 -6.83 -18.11 -1.22
CA LEU A 253 -7.43 -16.81 -0.90
C LEU A 253 -7.36 -16.51 0.60
N THR A 254 -7.35 -17.56 1.41
CA THR A 254 -7.25 -17.46 2.87
C THR A 254 -6.23 -18.47 3.37
N TYR A 255 -5.29 -18.02 4.21
CA TYR A 255 -4.36 -18.86 4.93
C TYR A 255 -4.72 -18.84 6.41
N VAL A 256 -5.06 -19.98 6.99
CA VAL A 256 -5.36 -20.10 8.43
C VAL A 256 -4.12 -20.66 9.11
N SER A 257 -3.58 -19.90 10.05
CA SER A 257 -2.42 -20.28 10.85
C SER A 257 -2.79 -20.44 12.33
N ASP A 258 -1.84 -20.94 13.14
CA ASP A 258 -2.00 -21.03 14.60
C ASP A 258 -2.19 -19.66 15.25
N TYR A 259 -1.70 -18.59 14.62
CA TYR A 259 -1.64 -17.24 15.18
C TYR A 259 -2.77 -16.33 14.67
N SER A 260 -3.18 -16.51 13.42
CA SER A 260 -4.17 -15.66 12.76
C SER A 260 -4.73 -16.27 11.47
N THR A 261 -5.86 -15.71 11.03
CA THR A 261 -6.43 -15.94 9.70
C THR A 261 -6.00 -14.80 8.78
N ILE A 262 -5.45 -15.12 7.61
CA ILE A 262 -4.94 -14.15 6.64
C ILE A 262 -5.76 -14.20 5.36
N ASN A 263 -6.34 -13.08 4.97
CA ASN A 263 -6.94 -12.89 3.64
C ASN A 263 -5.88 -12.36 2.68
N ILE A 264 -5.69 -13.05 1.55
CA ILE A 264 -4.67 -12.71 0.57
C ILE A 264 -5.33 -11.91 -0.56
N ILE A 265 -4.88 -10.68 -0.75
CA ILE A 265 -5.44 -9.71 -1.70
C ILE A 265 -4.32 -9.28 -2.67
N PRO A 266 -4.51 -9.42 -4.00
CA PRO A 266 -3.53 -8.97 -4.97
C PRO A 266 -3.50 -7.44 -5.07
N ASP A 267 -2.31 -6.85 -5.16
CA ASP A 267 -2.09 -5.42 -5.43
C ASP A 267 -0.83 -5.22 -6.30
N LEU A 268 -0.86 -4.25 -7.20
CA LEU A 268 0.21 -3.93 -8.16
C LEU A 268 0.97 -2.64 -7.81
N PHE A 269 0.51 -1.86 -6.84
CA PHE A 269 1.04 -0.52 -6.53
C PHE A 269 1.95 -0.49 -5.30
N LEU A 270 2.39 -1.65 -4.82
CA LEU A 270 3.19 -1.82 -3.61
C LEU A 270 4.69 -1.53 -3.83
N GLY A 271 5.36 -1.03 -2.78
CA GLY A 271 6.83 -0.87 -2.66
C GLY A 271 7.48 -0.11 -3.81
N ARG A 272 6.80 0.96 -4.24
CA ARG A 272 7.32 1.95 -5.19
C ARG A 272 7.87 3.15 -4.43
N VAL A 273 8.87 3.82 -5.00
CA VAL A 273 9.46 5.04 -4.44
C VAL A 273 9.49 6.16 -5.46
N ASP A 274 9.32 7.38 -4.98
CA ASP A 274 9.40 8.59 -5.80
C ASP A 274 10.88 9.02 -5.86
N GLY A 275 11.52 8.72 -6.99
CA GLY A 275 12.94 8.94 -7.24
C GLY A 275 13.64 7.69 -7.73
N SER A 276 14.92 7.53 -7.36
CA SER A 276 15.68 6.32 -7.69
C SER A 276 15.29 5.18 -6.77
N ALA A 277 15.11 3.99 -7.35
CA ALA A 277 14.92 2.74 -6.59
C ALA A 277 16.03 2.58 -5.55
N SER A 278 15.68 2.13 -4.35
CA SER A 278 16.65 1.80 -3.30
C SER A 278 16.23 0.51 -2.59
N GLY A 279 17.22 -0.29 -2.16
CA GLY A 279 16.95 -1.60 -1.56
C GLY A 279 16.12 -2.50 -2.47
N THR A 280 14.99 -3.00 -1.96
CA THR A 280 14.05 -3.86 -2.68
C THR A 280 12.85 -3.08 -3.29
N ASP A 281 12.88 -1.74 -3.25
CA ASP A 281 11.81 -0.88 -3.81
C ASP A 281 12.07 -0.61 -5.30
N THR A 282 11.01 -0.35 -6.06
CA THR A 282 11.11 0.05 -7.48
C THR A 282 10.80 1.53 -7.66
N VAL A 283 11.29 2.11 -8.76
CA VAL A 283 10.88 3.47 -9.17
C VAL A 283 9.37 3.48 -9.44
N GLU A 284 8.69 4.60 -9.15
CA GLU A 284 7.24 4.81 -9.30
C GLU A 284 6.62 4.28 -10.62
N GLY A 285 7.35 4.38 -11.74
CA GLY A 285 6.92 3.91 -13.06
C GLY A 285 7.03 2.41 -13.29
N THR A 286 7.64 1.65 -12.37
CA THR A 286 7.94 0.23 -12.51
C THR A 286 7.16 -0.57 -11.47
N VAL A 287 6.44 -1.60 -11.94
CA VAL A 287 5.71 -2.52 -11.08
C VAL A 287 6.70 -3.29 -10.19
N ASN A 288 6.47 -3.27 -8.87
CA ASN A 288 7.15 -4.15 -7.94
C ASN A 288 6.29 -5.40 -7.73
N THR A 289 6.80 -6.56 -8.12
CA THR A 289 6.08 -7.83 -7.97
C THR A 289 6.32 -8.51 -6.63
N ASP A 290 7.35 -8.06 -5.91
CA ASP A 290 7.98 -8.83 -4.83
C ASP A 290 7.55 -8.34 -3.44
N ARG A 291 6.61 -7.39 -3.42
CA ARG A 291 6.19 -6.69 -2.21
C ARG A 291 4.91 -7.24 -1.65
N GLY A 292 4.83 -7.29 -0.33
CA GLY A 292 3.58 -7.55 0.38
C GLY A 292 3.53 -6.88 1.74
N TYR A 293 2.35 -6.44 2.14
CA TYR A 293 2.10 -5.83 3.45
C TYR A 293 1.02 -6.60 4.19
N LEU A 294 1.36 -7.05 5.38
CA LEU A 294 0.44 -7.71 6.30
C LEU A 294 -0.12 -6.65 7.25
N ILE A 295 -1.40 -6.36 7.08
CA ILE A 295 -2.12 -5.32 7.83
C ILE A 295 -3.21 -5.99 8.68
N PRO A 296 -3.32 -5.68 9.98
CA PRO A 296 -4.44 -6.15 10.79
C PRO A 296 -5.78 -5.65 10.21
N GLY A 297 -6.82 -6.45 10.31
CA GLY A 297 -8.18 -6.10 9.83
C GLY A 297 -8.93 -5.11 10.74
N ASP A 298 -8.24 -4.39 11.62
CA ASP A 298 -8.79 -3.39 12.54
C ASP A 298 -8.43 -1.95 12.10
N ASP A 299 -8.71 -0.95 12.95
CA ASP A 299 -8.41 0.47 12.68
C ASP A 299 -6.94 0.86 12.95
N THR A 300 -6.02 -0.13 13.02
CA THR A 300 -4.58 0.15 13.24
C THR A 300 -3.98 0.98 12.13
N VAL A 301 -4.41 0.73 10.89
CA VAL A 301 -4.03 1.50 9.71
C VAL A 301 -5.27 2.19 9.17
N SER A 302 -5.26 3.52 9.15
CA SER A 302 -6.39 4.33 8.69
C SER A 302 -5.94 5.50 7.81
N LEU A 303 -6.81 5.89 6.90
CA LEU A 303 -6.64 7.06 6.05
C LEU A 303 -7.31 8.28 6.67
N LYS A 304 -6.61 9.41 6.58
CA LYS A 304 -7.04 10.70 7.12
C LYS A 304 -7.04 11.72 5.99
N PHE A 305 -8.21 12.18 5.59
CA PHE A 305 -8.38 13.11 4.48
C PHE A 305 -8.48 14.55 5.01
N LEU A 306 -7.55 15.41 4.61
CA LEU A 306 -7.71 16.85 4.76
C LEU A 306 -8.78 17.34 3.77
N GLU A 307 -8.71 16.82 2.55
CA GLU A 307 -9.69 17.01 1.49
C GLU A 307 -9.90 15.68 0.77
N GLY A 308 -11.16 15.30 0.57
CA GLY A 308 -11.51 14.12 -0.23
C GLY A 308 -11.15 14.30 -1.70
N ILE A 309 -11.52 13.34 -2.54
CA ILE A 309 -11.34 13.47 -3.99
C ILE A 309 -12.29 14.57 -4.49
N THR A 310 -11.73 15.69 -4.94
CA THR A 310 -12.47 16.83 -5.50
C THR A 310 -12.00 17.11 -6.92
N ILE A 311 -12.85 17.81 -7.68
CA ILE A 311 -12.56 18.23 -9.04
C ILE A 311 -12.82 19.72 -9.10
N GLN A 312 -11.83 20.48 -9.56
CA GLN A 312 -11.93 21.93 -9.65
C GLN A 312 -11.62 22.40 -11.07
N ASP A 313 -12.51 23.23 -11.61
CA ASP A 313 -12.32 23.90 -12.88
C ASP A 313 -11.33 25.06 -12.74
N LEU A 314 -10.40 25.15 -13.68
CA LEU A 314 -9.43 26.23 -13.79
C LEU A 314 -9.96 27.34 -14.72
N PRO A 315 -9.54 28.60 -14.53
CA PRO A 315 -9.87 29.66 -15.47
C PRO A 315 -9.35 29.33 -16.87
N ASP A 316 -10.18 29.59 -17.89
CA ASP A 316 -9.81 29.39 -19.28
C ASP A 316 -8.91 30.53 -19.76
N ASN A 317 -7.66 30.20 -20.10
CA ASN A 317 -6.68 31.14 -20.66
C ASN A 317 -6.75 31.21 -22.20
N GLY A 318 -7.92 30.90 -22.79
CA GLY A 318 -8.18 30.97 -24.23
C GLY A 318 -7.83 29.71 -25.03
N ALA A 319 -7.49 28.61 -24.35
CA ALA A 319 -7.10 27.34 -24.99
C ALA A 319 -8.19 26.27 -24.91
N GLY A 320 -9.26 26.49 -24.12
CA GLY A 320 -10.31 25.51 -23.84
C GLY A 320 -10.38 25.14 -22.35
N LYS A 321 -11.37 24.34 -21.98
CA LYS A 321 -11.66 23.98 -20.59
C LYS A 321 -10.51 23.19 -19.98
N ARG A 322 -10.16 23.54 -18.74
CA ARG A 322 -9.09 22.93 -17.94
C ARG A 322 -9.61 22.65 -16.55
N ALA A 323 -9.22 21.51 -15.99
CA ALA A 323 -9.56 21.15 -14.62
C ALA A 323 -8.47 20.26 -14.03
N PHE A 324 -8.49 20.12 -12.72
CA PHE A 324 -7.67 19.13 -12.03
C PHE A 324 -8.52 18.33 -11.06
N SER A 325 -8.13 17.08 -10.85
CA SER A 325 -8.61 16.26 -9.75
C SER A 325 -7.56 16.26 -8.64
N GLU A 326 -8.00 16.40 -7.39
CA GLU A 326 -7.11 16.51 -6.24
C GLU A 326 -7.65 15.72 -5.04
N ALA A 327 -6.72 15.19 -4.24
CA ALA A 327 -7.02 14.65 -2.91
C ALA A 327 -5.86 14.97 -1.97
N MET A 328 -6.18 15.32 -0.73
CA MET A 328 -5.17 15.60 0.30
C MET A 328 -5.36 14.63 1.46
N LEU A 329 -4.41 13.73 1.65
CA LEU A 329 -4.54 12.66 2.63
C LEU A 329 -3.22 12.31 3.32
N THR A 330 -3.33 11.61 4.43
CA THR A 330 -2.20 11.02 5.14
C THR A 330 -2.56 9.64 5.69
N LEU A 331 -1.55 8.80 5.87
CA LEU A 331 -1.65 7.49 6.48
C LEU A 331 -1.39 7.58 7.99
N ARG A 332 -2.31 7.05 8.80
CA ARG A 332 -2.13 6.89 10.24
C ARG A 332 -1.90 5.43 10.58
N VAL A 333 -0.80 5.16 11.29
CA VAL A 333 -0.46 3.82 11.80
C VAL A 333 -0.33 3.89 13.32
N THR A 334 -1.34 3.38 14.04
CA THR A 334 -1.38 3.47 15.52
C THR A 334 -0.48 2.44 16.19
N ASN A 335 -0.31 1.26 15.59
CA ASN A 335 0.56 0.21 16.09
C ASN A 335 1.41 -0.42 14.97
N PRO A 336 2.58 0.16 14.65
CA PRO A 336 3.47 -0.38 13.64
C PRO A 336 4.03 -1.77 13.99
N ARG A 337 4.08 -2.12 15.28
CA ARG A 337 4.54 -3.43 15.76
C ARG A 337 3.65 -4.59 15.31
N ALA A 338 2.38 -4.30 15.01
CA ALA A 338 1.43 -5.27 14.50
C ALA A 338 1.48 -5.43 12.97
N LEU A 339 2.38 -4.71 12.28
CA LEU A 339 2.55 -4.82 10.84
C LEU A 339 3.64 -5.82 10.47
N GLY A 340 3.44 -6.49 9.33
CA GLY A 340 4.47 -7.30 8.69
C GLY A 340 4.67 -6.92 7.23
N SER A 341 5.80 -7.30 6.67
CA SER A 341 6.12 -7.06 5.26
C SER A 341 6.90 -8.19 4.60
N ILE A 342 6.72 -8.32 3.29
CA ILE A 342 7.46 -9.20 2.40
C ILE A 342 8.14 -8.32 1.35
N VAL A 343 9.45 -8.50 1.15
CA VAL A 343 10.28 -7.59 0.35
C VAL A 343 11.27 -8.23 -0.60
#